data_AF-A0A356F9B1-F1
#
_entry.id   AF-A0A356F9B1-F1
#
_cell.length_a   1.000
_cell.length_b   1.000
_cell.length_c   1.000
_cell.angle_alpha   90.00
_cell.angle_beta   90.00
_cell.angle_gamma   90.00
#
_symmetry.space_group_name_H-M   'P 1'
#
loop_
_entity.id
_entity.type
_entity.pdbx_description
1 polymer ?
#
loop_
_entity_poly.entity_id
_entity_poly.type
_entity_poly.pdbx_seq_one_letter_code
_entity_poly.pdbx_strand_id
1 'polypeptide(L)'
;MQENLNELVKAELTHLDSLETVTVDWNPNKYSVSKHRELVAAGAPGGTGSSCEGQFSTRLFLDSTRRAPRERNLREIAQKLEGWMDPDSPGGLPPKIVFLWGPFRFTGYIERLDEEWVRFDPDGTPVRGFIRLQMRG
;
A
#
# COMPACT_ATOMS: atom_id res chain seq x y z
N MET A 1 29.89 11.15 12.69
CA MET A 1 28.59 10.54 12.38
C MET A 1 28.43 10.66 10.87
N GLN A 2 28.89 9.65 10.13
CA GLN A 2 28.75 9.62 8.67
C GLN A 2 27.32 9.19 8.38
N GLU A 3 26.50 10.12 7.90
CA GLU A 3 25.21 9.75 7.32
C GLU A 3 25.50 8.90 6.09
N ASN A 4 24.98 7.67 6.06
CA ASN A 4 25.08 6.79 4.91
C ASN A 4 24.22 7.36 3.77
N LEU A 5 24.76 8.34 3.04
CA LEU A 5 24.12 9.02 1.90
C LEU A 5 23.74 8.10 0.72
N ASN A 6 24.10 6.81 0.79
CA ASN A 6 23.96 5.83 -0.29
C ASN A 6 23.01 4.68 0.03
N GLU A 7 22.30 4.72 1.16
CA GLU A 7 21.32 3.70 1.50
C GLU A 7 19.98 3.98 0.78
N LEU A 8 19.49 3.00 0.03
CA LEU A 8 18.23 3.11 -0.70
C LEU A 8 17.07 3.14 0.30
N VAL A 9 16.37 4.28 0.37
CA VAL A 9 15.13 4.37 1.15
C VAL A 9 14.11 3.39 0.58
N LYS A 10 13.67 2.46 1.42
CA LYS A 10 12.68 1.45 1.06
C LYS A 10 11.28 2.02 1.11
N ALA A 11 10.40 1.51 0.25
CA ALA A 11 8.99 1.78 0.39
C ALA A 11 8.41 0.97 1.57
N GLU A 12 7.48 1.59 2.29
CA GLU A 12 6.85 1.00 3.47
C GLU A 12 5.36 1.32 3.48
N LEU A 13 4.56 0.37 3.94
CA LEU A 13 3.17 0.58 4.31
C LEU A 13 3.04 0.49 5.82
N THR A 14 2.41 1.49 6.43
CA THR A 14 2.15 1.54 7.87
C THR A 14 0.66 1.63 8.13
N HIS A 15 0.15 0.72 8.95
CA HIS A 15 -1.18 0.81 9.51
C HIS A 15 -1.23 1.90 10.57
N LEU A 16 -2.14 2.87 10.45
CA LEU A 16 -2.08 4.07 11.30
C LEU A 16 -2.47 3.80 12.76
N ASP A 17 -3.41 2.89 13.02
CA ASP A 17 -3.87 2.61 14.39
C ASP A 17 -2.99 1.59 15.12
N SER A 18 -2.71 0.43 14.50
CA SER A 18 -1.86 -0.61 15.08
C SER A 18 -0.35 -0.31 15.02
N LEU A 19 0.06 0.66 14.18
CA LEU A 19 1.46 0.97 13.86
C LEU A 19 2.23 -0.22 13.26
N GLU A 20 1.52 -1.24 12.78
CA GLU A 20 2.13 -2.35 12.07
C GLU A 20 2.67 -1.90 10.72
N THR A 21 3.83 -2.44 10.35
CA THR A 21 4.51 -2.04 9.13
C THR A 21 4.75 -3.24 8.20
N VAL A 22 4.72 -2.96 6.90
CA VAL A 22 5.08 -3.88 5.82
C VAL A 22 6.12 -3.18 4.96
N THR A 23 7.38 -3.59 5.10
CA THR A 23 8.48 -3.12 4.26
C THR A 23 8.57 -3.97 3.00
N VAL A 24 8.73 -3.32 1.83
CA VAL A 24 8.98 -4.06 0.59
C VAL A 24 10.48 -4.27 0.37
N ASP A 25 10.87 -5.48 -0.03
CA ASP A 25 12.28 -5.78 -0.33
C ASP A 25 12.78 -4.98 -1.54
N TRP A 26 11.90 -4.77 -2.51
CA TRP A 26 12.17 -4.09 -3.78
C TRP A 26 11.27 -2.88 -3.93
N ASN A 27 11.89 -1.73 -4.18
CA ASN A 27 11.15 -0.50 -4.43
C ASN A 27 10.35 -0.62 -5.75
N PRO A 28 9.16 -0.02 -5.82
CA PRO A 28 8.36 -0.05 -7.03
C PRO A 28 9.07 0.71 -8.16
N ASN A 29 8.95 0.20 -9.39
CA ASN A 29 9.52 0.88 -10.56
C ASN A 29 8.74 2.15 -10.94
N LYS A 30 7.48 2.27 -10.49
CA LYS A 30 6.60 3.42 -10.75
C LYS A 30 5.50 3.53 -9.70
N TYR A 31 5.03 4.74 -9.47
CA TYR A 31 3.75 5.02 -8.81
C TYR A 31 2.95 6.04 -9.63
N SER A 32 1.64 6.08 -9.41
CA SER A 32 0.73 7.05 -10.01
C SER A 32 -0.12 7.68 -8.92
N VAL A 33 -0.28 9.00 -8.97
CA VAL A 33 -1.15 9.77 -8.08
C VAL A 33 -2.06 10.64 -8.92
N SER A 34 -3.36 10.50 -8.70
CA SER A 34 -4.41 11.31 -9.31
C SER A 34 -5.12 12.07 -8.20
N LYS A 35 -5.32 13.38 -8.37
CA LYS A 35 -6.11 14.19 -7.44
C LYS A 35 -7.26 14.82 -8.22
N HIS A 36 -8.48 14.51 -7.82
CA HIS A 36 -9.67 15.13 -8.38
C HIS A 36 -10.23 16.12 -7.38
N ARG A 37 -10.47 17.36 -7.82
CA ARG A 37 -11.07 18.40 -6.99
C ARG A 37 -12.33 18.91 -7.65
N GLU A 38 -13.45 18.75 -6.98
CA GLU A 38 -14.70 19.35 -7.41
C GLU A 38 -14.79 20.77 -6.83
N LEU A 39 -15.04 21.74 -7.71
CA LEU A 39 -15.20 23.14 -7.37
C LEU A 39 -16.68 23.49 -7.51
N VAL A 40 -17.39 23.57 -6.39
CA VAL A 40 -18.76 24.08 -6.37
C VAL A 40 -18.70 25.62 -6.35
N ALA A 41 -19.39 26.26 -7.29
CA ALA A 41 -19.46 27.72 -7.36
C ALA A 41 -20.11 28.32 -6.11
N ALA A 42 -19.55 29.41 -5.59
CA ALA A 42 -20.09 30.11 -4.44
C ALA A 42 -21.52 30.62 -4.75
N GLY A 43 -22.51 30.14 -3.99
CA GLY A 43 -23.92 30.57 -4.12
C GLY A 43 -24.91 29.50 -4.60
N ALA A 44 -24.45 28.28 -4.92
CA ALA A 44 -25.37 27.17 -5.21
C ALA A 44 -26.14 26.71 -3.94
N PRO A 45 -27.47 26.46 -4.01
CA PRO A 45 -28.21 25.90 -2.89
C PRO A 45 -27.67 24.49 -2.59
N GLY A 46 -27.12 24.28 -1.39
CA GLY A 46 -26.47 23.03 -0.97
C GLY A 46 -24.93 23.01 -1.09
N GLY A 47 -24.31 24.09 -1.58
CA GLY A 47 -22.86 24.16 -1.78
C GLY A 47 -22.08 24.46 -0.50
N THR A 48 -21.70 23.41 0.24
CA THR A 48 -20.61 23.51 1.22
C THR A 48 -19.62 22.38 1.01
N GLY A 49 -18.49 22.69 0.38
CA GLY A 49 -17.32 21.82 0.33
C GLY A 49 -16.69 21.72 -1.06
N SER A 50 -15.39 21.97 -1.14
CA SER A 50 -14.57 21.43 -2.22
C SER A 50 -14.12 20.04 -1.78
N SER A 51 -14.63 18.99 -2.43
CA SER A 51 -14.13 17.63 -2.23
C SER A 51 -12.80 17.50 -2.97
N CYS A 52 -11.81 16.89 -2.34
CA CYS A 52 -10.53 16.55 -2.97
C CYS A 52 -10.31 15.07 -2.72
N GLU A 53 -10.48 14.27 -3.77
CA GLU A 53 -10.26 12.82 -3.72
C GLU A 53 -8.89 12.51 -4.32
N GLY A 54 -8.05 11.84 -3.54
CA GLY A 54 -6.75 11.34 -4.00
C GLY A 54 -6.85 9.85 -4.32
N GLN A 55 -6.37 9.45 -5.49
CA GLN A 55 -6.13 8.05 -5.82
C GLN A 55 -4.64 7.81 -6.01
N PHE A 56 -4.14 6.74 -5.41
CA PHE A 56 -2.76 6.29 -5.53
C PHE A 56 -2.76 4.86 -6.05
N SER A 57 -1.86 4.56 -6.98
CA SER A 57 -1.63 3.19 -7.42
C SER A 57 -0.16 2.89 -7.66
N THR A 58 0.27 1.68 -7.29
CA THR A 58 1.61 1.18 -7.55
C THR A 58 1.62 -0.33 -7.74
N ARG A 59 2.71 -0.87 -8.26
CA ARG A 59 2.95 -2.31 -8.38
C ARG A 59 4.20 -2.65 -7.58
N LEU A 60 4.01 -3.40 -6.51
CA LEU A 60 5.06 -3.88 -5.62
C LEU A 60 5.57 -5.22 -6.16
N PHE A 61 6.89 -5.39 -6.14
CA PHE A 61 7.52 -6.67 -6.46
C PHE A 61 8.00 -7.33 -5.18
N LEU A 62 7.59 -8.58 -4.97
CA LEU A 62 7.90 -9.36 -3.78
C LEU A 62 8.73 -10.58 -4.17
N ASP A 63 9.83 -10.82 -3.47
CA ASP A 63 10.72 -11.95 -3.73
C ASP A 63 11.36 -12.45 -2.43
N SER A 64 10.83 -13.57 -1.93
CA SER A 64 11.31 -14.21 -0.72
C SER A 64 12.33 -15.33 -0.98
N THR A 65 12.75 -15.54 -2.24
CA THR A 65 13.58 -16.71 -2.62
C THR A 65 14.93 -16.78 -1.92
N ARG A 66 15.41 -15.65 -1.37
CA ARG A 66 16.64 -15.56 -0.57
C ARG A 66 16.41 -15.67 0.94
N ARG A 67 15.16 -15.66 1.40
CA ARG A 67 14.79 -15.77 2.82
C ARG A 67 14.85 -17.23 3.28
N ALA A 68 14.84 -17.42 4.61
CA ALA A 68 14.73 -18.75 5.21
C ALA A 68 13.38 -19.38 4.84
N PRO A 69 13.28 -20.73 4.67
CA PRO A 69 12.05 -21.40 4.22
C PRO A 69 10.78 -21.02 5.01
N ARG A 70 10.90 -20.76 6.31
CA ARG A 70 9.78 -20.36 7.17
C ARG A 70 9.20 -18.97 6.88
N GLU A 71 9.96 -18.12 6.20
CA GLU A 71 9.60 -16.72 5.88
C GLU A 71 9.40 -16.53 4.37
N ARG A 72 9.32 -17.64 3.62
CA ARG A 72 9.18 -17.61 2.16
C ARG A 72 7.76 -17.39 1.68
N ASN A 73 6.78 -17.69 2.51
CA ASN A 73 5.38 -17.59 2.13
C ASN A 73 4.96 -16.12 1.97
N LEU A 74 4.97 -15.63 0.73
CA LEU A 74 4.56 -14.25 0.45
C LEU A 74 3.05 -14.04 0.57
N ARG A 75 2.27 -15.12 0.64
CA ARG A 75 0.82 -15.02 0.83
C ARG A 75 0.46 -14.43 2.18
N GLU A 76 1.31 -14.61 3.20
CA GLU A 76 1.10 -14.00 4.53
C GLU A 76 1.14 -12.47 4.45
N ILE A 77 2.01 -11.90 3.61
CA ILE A 77 2.06 -10.45 3.39
C ILE A 77 0.78 -9.99 2.70
N ALA A 78 0.33 -10.72 1.68
CA ALA A 78 -0.87 -10.35 0.95
C ALA A 78 -2.13 -10.45 1.82
N GLN A 79 -2.28 -11.53 2.57
CA GLN A 79 -3.35 -11.71 3.57
C GLN A 79 -3.35 -10.62 4.64
N LYS A 80 -2.18 -10.18 5.07
CA LYS A 80 -2.07 -9.05 6.01
C LYS A 80 -2.62 -7.76 5.38
N LEU A 81 -2.25 -7.46 4.14
CA LEU A 81 -2.76 -6.28 3.42
C LEU A 81 -4.26 -6.38 3.11
N GLU A 82 -4.76 -7.58 2.80
CA GLU A 82 -6.20 -7.86 2.65
C GLU A 82 -6.94 -7.61 3.96
N GLY A 83 -6.41 -8.06 5.09
CA GLY A 83 -7.00 -7.80 6.40
C GLY A 83 -7.08 -6.31 6.75
N TRP A 84 -6.18 -5.48 6.20
CA TRP A 84 -6.24 -4.02 6.33
C TRP A 84 -7.29 -3.36 5.42
N MET A 85 -7.97 -4.11 4.54
CA MET A 85 -9.11 -3.63 3.77
C MET A 85 -10.42 -3.75 4.54
N ASP A 86 -10.46 -4.58 5.58
CA ASP A 86 -11.65 -4.80 6.39
C ASP A 86 -11.72 -3.82 7.57
N PRO A 87 -12.93 -3.41 7.99
CA PRO A 87 -13.10 -2.56 9.16
C PRO A 87 -12.88 -3.35 10.46
N ASP A 88 -12.19 -2.74 11.42
CA ASP A 88 -11.94 -3.34 12.75
C ASP A 88 -13.22 -3.54 13.59
N SER A 89 -14.32 -2.84 13.23
CA SER A 89 -15.59 -2.91 13.93
C SER A 89 -16.80 -2.91 12.97
N PRO A 90 -17.94 -3.54 13.36
CA PRO A 90 -19.13 -3.56 12.52
C PRO A 90 -19.64 -2.14 12.20
N GLY A 91 -19.66 -1.77 10.93
CA GLY A 91 -20.05 -0.43 10.47
C GLY A 91 -18.94 0.62 10.51
N GLY A 92 -17.71 0.22 10.87
CA GLY A 92 -16.53 1.06 10.81
C GLY A 92 -16.01 1.27 9.38
N LEU A 93 -15.06 2.18 9.23
CA LEU A 93 -14.24 2.29 8.04
C LEU A 93 -13.02 1.35 8.17
N PRO A 94 -12.46 0.86 7.05
CA PRO A 94 -11.15 0.21 7.06
C PRO A 94 -10.09 1.11 7.70
N PRO A 95 -8.98 0.55 8.19
CA PRO A 95 -7.89 1.34 8.75
C PRO A 95 -7.24 2.24 7.69
N LYS A 96 -6.75 3.40 8.14
CA LYS A 96 -5.94 4.27 7.28
C LYS A 96 -4.53 3.71 7.19
N ILE A 97 -4.04 3.60 5.96
CA ILE A 97 -2.69 3.14 5.65
C ILE A 97 -1.87 4.31 5.13
N VAL A 98 -0.61 4.38 5.55
CA VAL A 98 0.39 5.32 5.06
C VAL A 98 1.35 4.58 4.16
N PHE A 99 1.41 4.96 2.88
CA PHE A 99 2.49 4.55 1.99
C PHE A 99 3.59 5.61 2.02
N LEU A 100 4.80 5.21 2.38
CA LEU A 100 5.99 6.07 2.44
C LEU A 100 7.07 5.54 1.50
N TRP A 101 7.64 6.41 0.67
CA TRP A 101 8.83 6.09 -0.12
C TRP A 101 9.69 7.34 -0.33
N GLY A 102 10.80 7.45 0.41
CA GLY A 102 11.61 8.67 0.41
C GLY A 102 10.77 9.89 0.84
N PRO A 103 10.74 10.98 0.06
CA PRO A 103 9.92 12.15 0.37
C PRO A 103 8.44 11.96 0.04
N PHE A 104 8.09 10.90 -0.70
CA PHE A 104 6.71 10.67 -1.13
C PHE A 104 5.91 10.00 0.00
N ARG A 105 4.75 10.60 0.33
CA ARG A 105 3.79 10.07 1.30
C ARG A 105 2.39 10.11 0.71
N PHE A 106 1.67 9.00 0.82
CA PHE A 106 0.24 8.92 0.56
C PHE A 106 -0.47 8.31 1.77
N THR A 107 -1.61 8.85 2.16
CA THR A 107 -2.40 8.36 3.29
C THR A 107 -3.83 8.16 2.82
N GLY A 108 -4.38 6.97 3.06
CA GLY A 108 -5.71 6.62 2.58
C GLY A 108 -6.08 5.19 2.96
N TYR A 109 -7.19 4.71 2.41
CA TYR A 109 -7.67 3.33 2.57
C TYR A 109 -7.23 2.49 1.39
N ILE A 110 -6.95 1.21 1.60
CA ILE A 110 -6.72 0.27 0.51
C ILE A 110 -8.08 0.00 -0.16
N GLU A 111 -8.18 0.33 -1.44
CA GLU A 111 -9.40 0.15 -2.24
C GLU A 111 -9.35 -1.17 -3.03
N ARG A 112 -8.16 -1.54 -3.50
CA ARG A 112 -7.95 -2.74 -4.31
C ARG A 112 -6.55 -3.30 -4.14
N LEU A 113 -6.48 -4.62 -4.02
CA LEU A 113 -5.28 -5.42 -4.12
C LEU A 113 -5.47 -6.45 -5.24
N ASP A 114 -4.54 -6.49 -6.20
CA ASP A 114 -4.46 -7.60 -7.17
C ASP A 114 -3.13 -8.34 -6.99
N GLU A 115 -3.20 -9.64 -6.75
CA GLU A 115 -2.04 -10.51 -6.59
C GLU A 115 -1.71 -11.24 -7.89
N GLU A 116 -0.43 -11.30 -8.24
CA GLU A 116 0.07 -12.06 -9.38
C GLU A 116 1.32 -12.84 -8.97
N TRP A 117 1.19 -14.15 -8.76
CA TRP A 117 2.27 -15.02 -8.31
C TRP A 117 2.96 -15.70 -9.51
N VAL A 118 4.28 -15.59 -9.57
CA VAL A 118 5.09 -16.03 -10.74
C VAL A 118 6.12 -17.11 -10.40
N ARG A 119 6.36 -17.38 -9.11
CA ARG A 119 7.24 -18.47 -8.66
C ARG A 119 6.70 -19.09 -7.39
N PHE A 120 6.80 -20.42 -7.34
CA PHE A 120 6.35 -21.23 -6.23
C PHE A 120 7.48 -22.18 -5.78
N ASP A 121 7.50 -22.51 -4.49
CA ASP A 121 8.27 -23.64 -3.98
C ASP A 121 7.58 -24.98 -4.37
N PRO A 122 8.25 -26.14 -4.24
CA PRO A 122 7.70 -27.43 -4.70
C PRO A 122 6.38 -27.86 -4.04
N ASP A 123 6.07 -27.30 -2.87
CA ASP A 123 4.83 -27.51 -2.14
C ASP A 123 3.68 -26.59 -2.60
N GLY A 124 3.94 -25.68 -3.55
CA GLY A 124 2.97 -24.70 -4.06
C GLY A 124 2.99 -23.37 -3.33
N THR A 125 3.88 -23.15 -2.37
CA THR A 125 3.98 -21.87 -1.64
C THR A 125 4.45 -20.75 -2.57
N PRO A 126 3.73 -19.61 -2.69
CA PRO A 126 4.18 -18.48 -3.52
C PRO A 126 5.38 -17.78 -2.89
N VAL A 127 6.49 -17.71 -3.63
CA VAL A 127 7.76 -17.14 -3.17
C VAL A 127 8.24 -15.95 -4.01
N ARG A 128 7.53 -15.65 -5.11
CA ARG A 128 7.74 -14.43 -5.89
C ARG A 128 6.48 -14.01 -6.60
N GLY A 129 6.21 -12.71 -6.63
CA GLY A 129 5.05 -12.18 -7.31
C GLY A 129 5.02 -10.65 -7.34
N PHE A 130 3.87 -10.16 -7.77
CA PHE A 130 3.54 -8.75 -7.80
C PHE A 130 2.25 -8.51 -7.05
N ILE A 131 2.19 -7.41 -6.31
CA ILE A 131 0.95 -6.89 -5.74
C ILE A 131 0.68 -5.54 -6.36
N ARG A 132 -0.47 -5.40 -7.04
CA ARG A 132 -0.99 -4.10 -7.45
C ARG A 132 -1.79 -3.52 -6.31
N LEU A 133 -1.32 -2.41 -5.78
CA LEU A 133 -1.94 -1.69 -4.69
C LEU A 133 -2.65 -0.45 -5.24
N GLN A 134 -3.92 -0.27 -4.89
CA GLN A 134 -4.66 0.96 -5.12
C GLN A 134 -5.20 1.48 -3.78
N MET A 135 -4.99 2.77 -3.54
CA MET A 135 -5.45 3.45 -2.33
C MET A 135 -6.23 4.70 -2.68
N ARG A 136 -7.19 5.04 -1.81
CA ARG A 136 -8.04 6.23 -1.91
C ARG A 136 -7.93 7.06 -0.64
N GLY A 137 -7.69 8.36 -0.77
CA GLY A 137 -7.45 9.29 0.34
C GLY A 137 -8.19 10.61 0.21
#